data_AF-L7W558-F1
#
_entry.id   AF-L7W558-F1
#
_cell.length_a   1.000
_cell.length_b   1.000
_cell.length_c   1.000
_cell.angle_alpha   90.00
_cell.angle_beta   90.00
_cell.angle_gamma   90.00
#
_symmetry.space_group_name_H-M   'P 1'
#
loop_
_entity.id
_entity.type
_entity.pdbx_description
1 polymer ?
#
loop_
_entity_poly.entity_id
_entity_poly.type
_entity_poly.pdbx_seq_one_letter_code
_entity_poly.pdbx_strand_id
1 'polypeptide(L)'
;MKLSTVIPLALITSPIDYNSKVVLLGSCFTENIGAKLSYFGFHTTVNPFGIIFNSSSLKILVDRAINKVAFTANDCTQHFCYLAHSDLNDSDITQLLDKLNNARLSLENSLHEATHLFITLGTAWVYRHVERNIIVANCHKQPQKEFKKELLPIEVISSDLDQITTLVRSINKNISINFTLSPVRHIKDGFIENQRSKSRLHEAIQSHVEKTTSQYFPAYEIAMDELRDYRFYKRDMVHLNDVGIDFIWSRFRESGINTNTVTQQKAVEKYRKLIEHKPTNHQAHEFQVQKMKEELLRKFPKTHL
;
A
#
# COMPACT_ATOMS: atom_id res chain seq x y z
N MET A 1 11.57 22.94 -27.02
CA MET A 1 10.21 22.50 -26.60
C MET A 1 10.34 21.61 -25.38
N LYS A 2 9.64 21.91 -24.27
CA LYS A 2 9.63 21.05 -23.08
C LYS A 2 8.63 19.93 -23.31
N LEU A 3 9.09 18.67 -23.38
CA LEU A 3 8.28 17.51 -23.72
C LEU A 3 7.66 16.79 -22.50
N SER A 4 7.96 17.26 -21.28
CA SER A 4 7.44 16.70 -20.04
C SER A 4 7.17 17.78 -18.99
N THR A 5 6.14 17.55 -18.19
CA THR A 5 5.74 18.38 -17.06
C THR A 5 6.20 17.73 -15.76
N VAL A 6 7.53 17.69 -15.55
CA VAL A 6 8.16 17.08 -14.37
C VAL A 6 7.57 17.68 -13.08
N ILE A 7 6.99 16.81 -12.25
CA ILE A 7 6.44 17.11 -10.94
C ILE A 7 7.59 17.23 -9.95
N PRO A 8 7.75 18.37 -9.25
CA PRO A 8 8.76 18.52 -8.22
C PRO A 8 8.57 17.49 -7.10
N LEU A 9 9.68 16.89 -6.65
CA LEU A 9 9.65 15.92 -5.56
C LEU A 9 10.19 16.56 -4.28
N ALA A 10 9.42 16.47 -3.21
CA ALA A 10 9.94 16.66 -1.86
C ALA A 10 10.69 15.40 -1.43
N LEU A 11 11.87 15.58 -0.82
CA LEU A 11 12.60 14.46 -0.23
C LEU A 11 11.91 14.00 1.05
N ILE A 12 11.81 12.69 1.24
CA ILE A 12 11.39 12.12 2.52
C ILE A 12 12.49 12.41 3.55
N THR A 13 12.09 12.97 4.68
CA THR A 13 12.98 13.48 5.74
C THR A 13 13.88 12.38 6.29
N SER A 14 13.34 11.16 6.38
CA SER A 14 14.08 9.94 6.67
C SER A 14 14.05 9.05 5.44
N PRO A 15 15.09 9.05 4.60
CA PRO A 15 15.15 8.17 3.43
C PRO A 15 15.27 6.69 3.84
N ILE A 16 14.56 5.82 3.13
CA ILE A 16 14.53 4.37 3.35
C ILE A 16 15.89 3.76 3.03
N ASP A 17 16.38 2.92 3.93
CA ASP A 17 17.56 2.08 3.77
C ASP A 17 17.26 0.62 4.15
N TYR A 18 18.27 -0.26 4.17
CA TYR A 18 18.07 -1.66 4.56
C TYR A 18 17.92 -1.90 6.07
N ASN A 19 17.99 -0.86 6.90
CA ASN A 19 17.58 -0.93 8.31
C ASN A 19 16.09 -0.59 8.47
N SER A 20 15.50 0.02 7.45
CA SER A 20 14.14 0.49 7.48
C SER A 20 13.16 -0.68 7.40
N LYS A 21 12.19 -0.67 8.30
CA LYS A 21 10.98 -1.50 8.27
C LYS A 21 9.83 -0.65 7.73
N VAL A 22 9.31 -1.02 6.56
CA VAL A 22 8.32 -0.21 5.83
C VAL A 22 6.96 -0.90 5.85
N VAL A 23 5.94 -0.23 6.38
CA VAL A 23 4.55 -0.69 6.32
C VAL A 23 3.85 0.08 5.22
N LEU A 24 3.22 -0.63 4.29
CA LEU A 24 2.46 -0.02 3.19
C LEU A 24 1.00 -0.49 3.27
N LEU A 25 0.08 0.47 3.43
CA LEU A 25 -1.36 0.24 3.54
C LEU A 25 -2.12 0.96 2.44
N GLY A 26 -3.24 0.39 2.00
CA GLY A 26 -4.24 1.09 1.20
C GLY A 26 -4.58 0.41 -0.13
N SER A 27 -4.70 1.22 -1.19
CA SER A 27 -5.14 0.78 -2.52
C SER A 27 -4.22 -0.26 -3.17
N CYS A 28 -4.64 -0.85 -4.30
CA CYS A 28 -3.82 -1.77 -5.10
C CYS A 28 -2.48 -1.16 -5.58
N PHE A 29 -2.37 0.17 -5.65
CA PHE A 29 -1.09 0.80 -5.99
C PHE A 29 0.01 0.53 -4.96
N THR A 30 -0.37 0.38 -3.68
CA THR A 30 0.51 -0.02 -2.58
C THR A 30 1.23 -1.33 -2.88
N GLU A 31 0.55 -2.30 -3.49
CA GLU A 31 1.14 -3.60 -3.82
C GLU A 31 2.21 -3.50 -4.90
N ASN A 32 2.06 -2.59 -5.87
CA ASN A 32 3.08 -2.38 -6.91
C ASN A 32 4.37 -1.82 -6.30
N ILE A 33 4.27 -0.81 -5.44
CA ILE A 33 5.45 -0.23 -4.78
C ILE A 33 6.04 -1.20 -3.74
N GLY A 34 5.19 -1.90 -2.99
CA GLY A 34 5.61 -2.97 -2.08
C GLY A 34 6.38 -4.08 -2.79
N ALA A 35 5.89 -4.53 -3.96
CA ALA A 35 6.58 -5.52 -4.78
C ALA A 35 7.95 -5.02 -5.28
N LYS A 36 8.07 -3.73 -5.65
CA LYS A 36 9.37 -3.15 -6.00
C LYS A 36 10.34 -3.14 -4.82
N LEU A 37 9.90 -2.68 -3.65
CA LEU A 37 10.72 -2.71 -2.44
C LEU A 37 11.17 -4.14 -2.09
N SER A 38 10.25 -5.11 -2.12
CA SER A 38 10.55 -6.52 -1.88
C SER A 38 11.51 -7.10 -2.92
N TYR A 39 11.36 -6.74 -4.20
CA TYR A 39 12.27 -7.17 -5.27
C TYR A 39 13.72 -6.76 -4.97
N PHE A 40 13.92 -5.52 -4.52
CA PHE A 40 15.23 -4.98 -4.11
C PHE A 40 15.65 -5.38 -2.69
N GLY A 41 14.85 -6.18 -2.00
CA GLY A 41 15.17 -6.81 -0.72
C GLY A 41 15.05 -5.93 0.51
N PHE A 42 14.23 -4.88 0.44
CA PHE A 42 13.84 -4.09 1.61
C PHE A 42 12.84 -4.84 2.49
N HIS A 43 12.82 -4.52 3.79
CA HIS A 43 11.87 -5.10 4.73
C HIS A 43 10.51 -4.42 4.61
N THR A 44 9.49 -5.14 4.12
CA THR A 44 8.16 -4.59 3.91
C THR A 44 7.05 -5.44 4.51
N THR A 45 6.03 -4.79 5.09
CA THR A 45 4.70 -5.37 5.33
C THR A 45 3.69 -4.64 4.46
N VAL A 46 2.96 -5.38 3.63
CA VAL A 46 2.02 -4.80 2.65
C VAL A 46 0.63 -5.33 2.94
N ASN A 47 -0.34 -4.43 3.17
CA ASN A 47 -1.76 -4.73 3.24
C ASN A 47 -2.11 -6.05 3.99
N PRO A 48 -1.88 -6.18 5.31
CA PRO A 48 -2.19 -7.43 6.03
C PRO A 48 -3.65 -7.91 5.89
N PHE A 49 -4.59 -6.98 5.71
CA PHE A 49 -6.02 -7.24 5.48
C PHE A 49 -6.42 -7.23 4.00
N GLY A 50 -5.44 -7.24 3.09
CA GLY A 50 -5.60 -7.00 1.66
C GLY A 50 -5.91 -5.54 1.32
N ILE A 51 -6.38 -5.28 0.11
CA ILE A 51 -6.54 -3.93 -0.43
C ILE A 51 -7.72 -3.19 0.24
N ILE A 52 -7.42 -2.06 0.87
CA ILE A 52 -8.42 -1.20 1.54
C ILE A 52 -8.32 0.23 0.97
N PHE A 53 -9.34 0.66 0.23
CA PHE A 53 -9.22 1.90 -0.57
C PHE A 53 -9.54 3.20 0.16
N ASN A 54 -10.32 3.14 1.24
CA ASN A 54 -10.89 4.34 1.89
C ASN A 54 -10.36 4.52 3.32
N SER A 55 -10.35 5.77 3.79
CA SER A 55 -9.81 6.15 5.10
C SER A 55 -10.58 5.50 6.26
N SER A 56 -11.91 5.41 6.17
CA SER A 56 -12.75 4.93 7.26
C SER A 56 -12.54 3.46 7.55
N SER A 57 -12.46 2.62 6.51
CA SER A 57 -12.13 1.19 6.64
C SER A 57 -10.72 0.99 7.15
N LEU A 58 -9.73 1.76 6.64
CA LEU A 58 -8.35 1.69 7.14
C LEU A 58 -8.25 2.04 8.61
N LYS A 59 -8.90 3.13 9.05
CA LYS A 59 -8.93 3.54 10.45
C LYS A 59 -9.47 2.43 11.35
N ILE A 60 -10.58 1.79 10.97
CA ILE A 60 -11.15 0.68 11.76
C ILE A 60 -10.11 -0.44 11.95
N LEU A 61 -9.39 -0.82 10.90
CA LEU A 61 -8.40 -1.90 10.97
C LEU A 61 -7.16 -1.51 11.80
N VAL A 62 -6.68 -0.28 11.65
CA VAL A 62 -5.56 0.26 12.44
C VAL A 62 -5.94 0.34 13.92
N ASP A 63 -7.13 0.86 14.23
CA ASP A 63 -7.65 0.93 15.59
C ASP A 63 -7.73 -0.46 16.23
N ARG A 64 -8.32 -1.44 15.53
CA ARG A 64 -8.41 -2.82 16.03
C ARG A 64 -7.03 -3.44 16.24
N ALA A 65 -6.06 -3.16 15.37
CA ALA A 65 -4.70 -3.66 15.55
C ALA A 65 -4.04 -3.09 16.80
N ILE A 66 -4.06 -1.77 16.96
CA ILE A 66 -3.38 -1.06 18.05
C ILE A 66 -4.07 -1.29 19.40
N ASN A 67 -5.40 -1.29 19.43
CA ASN A 67 -6.18 -1.56 20.64
C ASN A 67 -6.42 -3.05 20.89
N LYS A 68 -5.78 -3.93 20.09
CA LYS A 68 -5.79 -5.39 20.27
C LYS A 68 -7.18 -6.02 20.26
N VAL A 69 -8.10 -5.45 19.49
CA VAL A 69 -9.48 -5.92 19.36
C VAL A 69 -9.53 -7.09 18.38
N ALA A 70 -9.66 -8.31 18.91
CA ALA A 70 -9.74 -9.53 18.12
C ALA A 70 -11.03 -9.61 17.29
N PHE A 71 -10.93 -10.18 16.09
CA PHE A 71 -12.09 -10.58 15.28
C PHE A 71 -12.77 -11.79 15.91
N THR A 72 -14.09 -11.70 15.98
CA THR A 72 -14.99 -12.73 16.51
C THR A 72 -16.00 -13.15 15.45
N ALA A 73 -16.73 -14.24 15.69
CA ALA A 73 -17.77 -14.70 14.78
C ALA A 73 -18.85 -13.63 14.49
N ASN A 74 -19.10 -12.72 15.44
CA ASN A 74 -20.07 -11.63 15.28
C ASN A 74 -19.61 -10.56 14.28
N ASP A 75 -18.29 -10.42 14.07
CA ASP A 75 -17.73 -9.49 13.08
C ASP A 75 -17.87 -10.02 11.64
N CYS A 76 -18.14 -11.32 11.48
CA CYS A 76 -18.03 -12.03 10.21
C CYS A 76 -19.39 -12.56 9.71
N THR A 77 -19.38 -13.04 8.47
CA THR A 77 -20.32 -14.06 8.00
C THR A 77 -19.65 -15.43 8.13
N GLN A 78 -20.33 -16.49 7.70
CA GLN A 78 -19.71 -17.83 7.68
C GLN A 78 -18.46 -17.89 6.77
N HIS A 79 -18.34 -17.01 5.76
CA HIS A 79 -17.31 -17.13 4.72
C HIS A 79 -16.38 -15.92 4.57
N PHE A 80 -16.76 -14.76 5.12
CA PHE A 80 -16.01 -13.52 4.92
C PHE A 80 -16.26 -12.49 6.02
N CYS A 81 -15.41 -11.47 6.10
CA CYS A 81 -15.62 -10.29 6.95
C CYS A 81 -15.66 -9.03 6.10
N TYR A 82 -16.75 -8.26 6.21
CA TYR A 82 -16.93 -7.00 5.47
C TYR A 82 -15.83 -5.96 5.70
N LEU A 83 -15.05 -6.08 6.77
CA LEU A 83 -13.95 -5.17 7.10
C LEU A 83 -12.63 -5.53 6.40
N ALA A 84 -12.52 -6.69 5.74
CA ALA A 84 -11.30 -7.17 5.10
C ALA A 84 -11.49 -7.45 3.60
N HIS A 85 -10.38 -7.56 2.88
CA HIS A 85 -10.39 -7.95 1.48
C HIS A 85 -10.74 -9.44 1.31
N SER A 86 -11.20 -9.83 0.12
CA SER A 86 -11.60 -11.21 -0.17
C SER A 86 -10.46 -12.22 -0.09
N ASP A 87 -9.21 -11.80 -0.06
CA ASP A 87 -8.05 -12.71 0.06
C ASP A 87 -8.00 -13.43 1.41
N LEU A 88 -8.66 -12.86 2.43
CA LEU A 88 -8.75 -13.44 3.76
C LEU A 88 -9.98 -14.36 3.92
N ASN A 89 -10.85 -14.45 2.90
CA ASN A 89 -12.02 -15.32 2.95
C ASN A 89 -11.61 -16.79 3.19
N ASP A 90 -12.50 -17.52 3.84
CA ASP A 90 -12.37 -18.96 4.03
C ASP A 90 -13.76 -19.59 4.16
N SER A 91 -13.91 -20.86 3.80
CA SER A 91 -15.16 -21.60 4.01
C SER A 91 -15.38 -22.07 5.44
N ASP A 92 -14.31 -22.16 6.23
CA ASP A 92 -14.36 -22.46 7.66
C ASP A 92 -14.23 -21.16 8.46
N ILE A 93 -15.23 -20.87 9.30
CA ILE A 93 -15.25 -19.68 10.15
C ILE A 93 -14.03 -19.62 11.09
N THR A 94 -13.53 -20.76 11.56
CA THR A 94 -12.35 -20.82 12.42
C THR A 94 -11.11 -20.35 11.65
N GLN A 95 -10.93 -20.86 10.44
CA GLN A 95 -9.82 -20.47 9.56
C GLN A 95 -9.91 -19.00 9.12
N LEU A 96 -11.13 -18.50 8.86
CA LEU A 96 -11.37 -17.08 8.58
C LEU A 96 -10.93 -16.22 9.77
N LEU A 97 -11.35 -16.56 10.98
CA LEU A 97 -10.98 -15.83 12.20
C LEU A 97 -9.48 -15.88 12.46
N ASP A 98 -8.84 -17.03 12.21
CA ASP A 98 -7.38 -17.16 12.32
C ASP A 98 -6.66 -16.25 11.34
N LYS A 99 -7.07 -16.23 10.06
CA LYS A 99 -6.50 -15.31 9.05
C LYS A 99 -6.66 -13.85 9.46
N LEU A 100 -7.85 -13.45 9.91
CA LEU A 100 -8.13 -12.06 10.32
C LEU A 100 -7.34 -11.65 11.56
N ASN A 101 -7.24 -12.53 12.56
CA ASN A 101 -6.50 -12.23 13.79
C ASN A 101 -4.98 -12.30 13.58
N ASN A 102 -4.49 -13.14 12.66
CA ASN A 102 -3.09 -13.12 12.23
C ASN A 102 -2.76 -11.85 11.45
N ALA A 103 -3.65 -11.37 10.58
CA ALA A 103 -3.50 -10.08 9.91
C ALA A 103 -3.49 -8.90 10.90
N ARG A 104 -4.36 -8.95 11.92
CA ARG A 104 -4.39 -7.97 13.02
C ARG A 104 -3.07 -7.94 13.78
N LEU A 105 -2.57 -9.11 14.18
CA LEU A 105 -1.31 -9.24 14.91
C LEU A 105 -0.11 -8.82 14.05
N SER A 106 -0.11 -9.18 12.76
CA SER A 106 0.91 -8.74 11.81
C SER A 106 0.93 -7.21 11.70
N LEU A 107 -0.24 -6.56 11.57
CA LEU A 107 -0.30 -5.10 11.52
C LEU A 107 0.17 -4.45 12.83
N GLU A 108 -0.26 -4.96 13.99
CA GLU A 108 0.18 -4.49 15.31
C GLU A 108 1.71 -4.53 15.42
N ASN A 109 2.30 -5.71 15.22
CA ASN A 109 3.74 -5.92 15.35
C ASN A 109 4.53 -5.06 14.35
N SER A 110 4.08 -5.02 13.09
CA SER A 110 4.75 -4.24 12.07
C SER A 110 4.73 -2.74 12.38
N LEU A 111 3.62 -2.20 12.91
CA LEU A 111 3.55 -0.77 13.28
C LEU A 111 4.41 -0.43 14.51
N HIS A 112 4.53 -1.34 15.46
CA HIS A 112 5.43 -1.17 16.61
C HIS A 112 6.89 -1.03 16.18
N GLU A 113 7.32 -1.83 15.20
CA GLU A 113 8.70 -1.86 14.74
C GLU A 113 8.97 -0.97 13.53
N ALA A 114 7.93 -0.42 12.90
CA ALA A 114 8.03 0.34 11.67
C ALA A 114 8.90 1.57 11.84
N THR A 115 9.71 1.81 10.81
CA THR A 115 10.40 3.10 10.61
C THR A 115 9.56 4.02 9.73
N HIS A 116 8.80 3.44 8.79
CA HIS A 116 8.00 4.16 7.82
C HIS A 116 6.62 3.52 7.69
N LEU A 117 5.59 4.37 7.63
CA LEU A 117 4.23 3.99 7.27
C LEU A 117 3.81 4.78 6.03
N PHE A 118 3.43 4.07 4.97
CA PHE A 118 2.82 4.64 3.77
C PHE A 118 1.33 4.31 3.73
N ILE A 119 0.48 5.33 3.57
CA ILE A 119 -0.97 5.19 3.41
C ILE A 119 -1.37 5.71 2.03
N THR A 120 -1.85 4.80 1.18
CA THR A 120 -2.29 5.10 -0.18
C THR A 120 -3.81 5.06 -0.29
N LEU A 121 -4.47 6.22 -0.35
CA LEU A 121 -5.93 6.24 -0.50
C LEU A 121 -6.35 6.10 -1.97
N GLY A 122 -7.37 5.29 -2.22
CA GLY A 122 -7.89 4.98 -3.55
C GLY A 122 -9.15 5.78 -3.91
N THR A 123 -10.16 5.74 -3.04
CA THR A 123 -11.46 6.38 -3.27
C THR A 123 -12.14 6.83 -1.97
N ALA A 124 -12.83 7.97 -2.03
CA ALA A 124 -13.76 8.46 -1.01
C ALA A 124 -15.17 7.88 -1.16
N TRP A 125 -15.46 7.16 -2.26
CA TRP A 125 -16.72 6.41 -2.38
C TRP A 125 -16.64 5.16 -1.52
N VAL A 126 -17.60 5.01 -0.63
CA VAL A 126 -17.74 3.85 0.24
C VAL A 126 -19.10 3.20 0.07
N TYR A 127 -19.17 1.96 0.53
CA TYR A 127 -20.41 1.21 0.63
C TYR A 127 -20.73 1.00 2.11
N ARG A 128 -21.93 1.37 2.50
CA ARG A 128 -22.47 1.13 3.83
C ARG A 128 -23.42 -0.05 3.76
N HIS A 129 -23.16 -1.10 4.52
CA HIS A 129 -24.11 -2.20 4.67
C HIS A 129 -25.35 -1.66 5.40
N VAL A 130 -26.53 -1.83 4.80
CA VAL A 130 -27.77 -1.19 5.28
C VAL A 130 -28.18 -1.72 6.64
N GLU A 131 -28.28 -3.04 6.79
CA GLU A 131 -28.75 -3.66 8.04
C GLU A 131 -27.77 -3.48 9.21
N ARG A 132 -26.48 -3.76 8.98
CA ARG A 132 -25.42 -3.62 10.00
C ARG A 132 -25.00 -2.17 10.26
N ASN A 133 -25.40 -1.22 9.40
CA ASN A 133 -25.00 0.19 9.44
C ASN A 133 -23.46 0.43 9.56
N ILE A 134 -22.67 -0.39 8.86
CA ILE A 134 -21.20 -0.27 8.85
C ILE A 134 -20.69 0.10 7.46
N ILE A 135 -19.62 0.88 7.40
CA ILE A 135 -18.83 1.05 6.16
C ILE A 135 -18.02 -0.23 5.95
N VAL A 136 -18.14 -0.83 4.77
CA VAL A 136 -17.44 -2.06 4.41
C VAL A 136 -16.18 -1.76 3.60
N ALA A 137 -15.13 -2.54 3.79
CA ALA A 137 -13.94 -2.53 2.97
C ALA A 137 -14.18 -3.24 1.62
N ASN A 138 -14.99 -4.31 1.63
CA ASN A 138 -15.32 -5.09 0.45
C ASN A 138 -16.79 -5.57 0.54
N CYS A 139 -17.52 -5.52 -0.58
CA CYS A 139 -18.91 -6.00 -0.63
C CYS A 139 -19.03 -7.52 -0.86
N HIS A 140 -17.92 -8.23 -1.08
CA HIS A 140 -17.84 -9.69 -1.30
C HIS A 140 -18.84 -10.24 -2.33
N LYS A 141 -19.04 -9.47 -3.41
CA LYS A 141 -19.99 -9.78 -4.50
C LYS A 141 -21.43 -10.06 -4.02
N GLN A 142 -21.79 -9.55 -2.84
CA GLN A 142 -23.15 -9.65 -2.30
C GLN A 142 -24.13 -8.74 -3.08
N PRO A 143 -25.44 -8.99 -3.01
CA PRO A 143 -26.46 -8.21 -3.71
C PRO A 143 -26.34 -6.70 -3.43
N GLN A 144 -26.36 -5.87 -4.49
CA GLN A 144 -26.17 -4.43 -4.37
C GLN A 144 -27.20 -3.74 -3.45
N LYS A 145 -28.41 -4.28 -3.34
CA LYS A 145 -29.49 -3.78 -2.46
C LYS A 145 -29.13 -3.78 -0.97
N GLU A 146 -28.14 -4.58 -0.57
CA GLU A 146 -27.65 -4.64 0.82
C GLU A 146 -26.76 -3.46 1.16
N PHE A 147 -26.35 -2.67 0.17
CA PHE A 147 -25.41 -1.58 0.34
C PHE A 147 -25.97 -0.24 -0.14
N LYS A 148 -25.76 0.79 0.66
CA LYS A 148 -25.91 2.17 0.25
C LYS A 148 -24.54 2.72 -0.12
N LYS A 149 -24.41 3.21 -1.35
CA LYS A 149 -23.22 3.91 -1.79
C LYS A 149 -23.25 5.37 -1.32
N GLU A 150 -22.16 5.84 -0.74
CA GLU A 150 -22.04 7.21 -0.26
C GLU A 150 -20.64 7.76 -0.53
N LEU A 151 -20.55 9.07 -0.79
CA LEU A 151 -19.27 9.76 -0.93
C LEU A 151 -18.91 10.37 0.41
N LEU A 152 -17.81 9.90 1.00
CA LEU A 152 -17.35 10.39 2.30
C LEU A 152 -17.18 11.93 2.27
N PRO A 153 -17.72 12.64 3.26
CA PRO A 153 -17.42 14.06 3.48
C PRO A 153 -15.93 14.25 3.74
N ILE A 154 -15.40 15.41 3.38
CA ILE A 154 -13.97 15.69 3.56
C ILE A 154 -13.57 15.70 5.03
N GLU A 155 -14.47 16.18 5.90
CA GLU A 155 -14.29 16.26 7.34
C GLU A 155 -14.12 14.87 7.97
N VAL A 156 -14.85 13.87 7.45
CA VAL A 156 -14.72 12.46 7.87
C VAL A 156 -13.37 11.91 7.47
N ILE A 157 -12.93 12.19 6.24
CA ILE A 157 -11.61 11.74 5.74
C ILE A 157 -10.50 12.36 6.58
N SER A 158 -10.52 13.68 6.80
CA SER A 158 -9.53 14.37 7.65
C SER A 158 -9.50 13.81 9.06
N SER A 159 -10.67 13.61 9.69
CA SER A 159 -10.77 12.99 11.01
C SER A 159 -10.22 11.56 11.04
N ASP A 160 -10.46 10.75 10.00
CA ASP A 160 -9.90 9.40 9.92
C ASP A 160 -8.36 9.44 9.84
N LEU A 161 -7.78 10.37 9.07
CA LEU A 161 -6.34 10.54 8.94
C LEU A 161 -5.69 10.98 10.26
N ASP A 162 -6.31 11.94 10.97
CA ASP A 162 -5.86 12.40 12.28
C ASP A 162 -5.89 11.27 13.31
N GLN A 163 -6.96 10.47 13.33
CA GLN A 163 -7.09 9.33 14.24
C GLN A 163 -6.07 8.23 13.93
N ILE A 164 -5.86 7.86 12.67
CA ILE A 164 -4.83 6.89 12.27
C ILE A 164 -3.46 7.37 12.74
N THR A 165 -3.10 8.62 12.43
CA THR A 165 -1.81 9.20 12.82
C THR A 165 -1.63 9.22 14.34
N THR A 166 -2.66 9.59 15.08
CA THR A 166 -2.64 9.63 16.55
C THR A 166 -2.46 8.23 17.15
N LEU A 167 -3.25 7.26 16.69
CA LEU A 167 -3.16 5.87 17.14
C LEU A 167 -1.77 5.31 16.87
N VAL A 168 -1.25 5.44 15.65
CA VAL A 168 0.08 4.94 15.28
C VAL A 168 1.17 5.59 16.12
N ARG A 169 1.13 6.92 16.32
CA ARG A 169 2.13 7.63 17.14
C ARG A 169 2.05 7.32 18.63
N SER A 170 0.90 6.85 19.11
CA SER A 170 0.75 6.42 20.52
C SER A 170 1.65 5.22 20.85
N ILE A 171 1.89 4.34 19.87
CA ILE A 171 2.74 3.15 20.02
C ILE A 171 4.15 3.33 19.42
N ASN A 172 4.31 4.26 18.47
CA ASN A 172 5.58 4.50 17.79
C ASN A 172 5.74 5.98 17.44
N LYS A 173 6.36 6.75 18.36
CA LYS A 173 6.45 8.23 18.26
C LYS A 173 7.33 8.71 17.10
N ASN A 174 8.32 7.91 16.69
CA ASN A 174 9.37 8.31 15.74
C ASN A 174 9.08 7.84 14.30
N ILE A 175 7.97 7.15 14.06
CA ILE A 175 7.62 6.65 12.74
C ILE A 175 7.43 7.80 11.73
N SER A 176 8.01 7.64 10.55
CA SER A 176 7.80 8.53 9.41
C SER A 176 6.49 8.14 8.71
N ILE A 177 5.48 9.01 8.76
CA ILE A 177 4.16 8.77 8.14
C ILE A 177 4.10 9.51 6.81
N ASN A 178 3.79 8.78 5.76
CA ASN A 178 3.77 9.25 4.39
C ASN A 178 2.42 8.93 3.75
N PHE A 179 1.78 9.92 3.16
CA PHE A 179 0.54 9.76 2.42
C PHE A 179 0.80 9.78 0.93
N THR A 180 -0.05 9.09 0.18
CA THR A 180 -0.08 9.23 -1.27
C THR A 180 -1.50 9.01 -1.78
N LEU A 181 -1.86 9.72 -2.84
CA LEU A 181 -3.11 9.48 -3.54
C LEU A 181 -2.86 8.46 -4.64
N SER A 182 -3.67 7.41 -4.68
CA SER A 182 -3.51 6.35 -5.68
C SER A 182 -3.64 6.91 -7.10
N PRO A 183 -2.74 6.59 -8.04
CA PRO A 183 -2.85 6.98 -9.45
C PRO A 183 -3.98 6.26 -10.20
N VAL A 184 -4.50 5.17 -9.63
CA VAL A 184 -5.57 4.38 -10.26
C VAL A 184 -6.90 5.13 -10.18
N ARG A 185 -7.56 5.29 -11.33
CA ARG A 185 -8.86 5.96 -11.46
C ARG A 185 -10.02 4.98 -11.20
N HIS A 186 -10.98 5.35 -10.38
CA HIS A 186 -12.19 4.55 -10.12
C HIS A 186 -13.33 4.99 -11.06
N ILE A 187 -13.22 4.64 -12.35
CA ILE A 187 -14.13 5.17 -13.39
C ILE A 187 -15.44 4.40 -13.54
N LYS A 188 -15.67 3.33 -12.78
CA LYS A 188 -16.90 2.51 -12.89
C LYS A 188 -18.17 3.34 -12.68
N ASP A 189 -18.08 4.42 -11.92
CA ASP A 189 -19.19 5.31 -11.60
C ASP A 189 -19.21 6.59 -12.44
N GLY A 190 -18.22 6.79 -13.31
CA GLY A 190 -18.05 8.00 -14.10
C GLY A 190 -16.81 8.81 -13.73
N PHE A 191 -16.37 9.63 -14.70
CA PHE A 191 -15.19 10.49 -14.52
C PHE A 191 -15.45 11.61 -13.52
N ILE A 192 -16.67 12.16 -13.48
CA ILE A 192 -17.05 13.22 -12.54
C ILE A 192 -16.96 12.70 -11.11
N GLU A 193 -17.47 11.50 -10.88
CA GLU A 193 -17.50 10.79 -9.60
C GLU A 193 -16.09 10.46 -9.14
N ASN A 194 -15.22 10.03 -10.06
CA ASN A 194 -13.80 9.84 -9.79
C ASN A 194 -13.12 11.16 -9.40
N GLN A 195 -13.34 12.24 -10.16
CA GLN A 195 -12.72 13.54 -9.87
C GLN A 195 -13.18 14.09 -8.52
N ARG A 196 -14.48 13.98 -8.20
CA ARG A 196 -15.02 14.35 -6.87
C ARG A 196 -14.36 13.55 -5.75
N SER A 197 -14.23 12.24 -5.94
CA SER A 197 -13.58 11.34 -4.99
C SER A 197 -12.12 11.69 -4.77
N LYS A 198 -11.33 11.80 -5.85
CA LYS A 198 -9.91 12.15 -5.80
C LYS A 198 -9.69 13.54 -5.21
N SER A 199 -10.50 14.53 -5.57
CA SER A 199 -10.37 15.90 -5.04
C SER A 199 -10.58 15.95 -3.53
N ARG A 200 -11.58 15.22 -2.99
CA ARG A 200 -11.80 15.14 -1.54
C ARG A 200 -10.64 14.46 -0.81
N LEU A 201 -10.16 13.34 -1.33
CA LEU A 201 -9.00 12.66 -0.75
C LEU A 201 -7.75 13.54 -0.80
N HIS A 202 -7.51 14.19 -1.94
CA HIS A 202 -6.35 15.03 -2.13
C HIS A 202 -6.33 16.19 -1.15
N GLU A 203 -7.42 16.95 -1.07
CA GLU A 203 -7.53 18.08 -0.14
C GLU A 203 -7.39 17.62 1.33
N ALA A 204 -8.04 16.52 1.72
CA ALA A 204 -7.90 15.99 3.08
C ALA A 204 -6.46 15.59 3.42
N ILE A 205 -5.74 14.97 2.47
CA ILE A 205 -4.33 14.61 2.62
C ILE A 205 -3.46 15.85 2.75
N GLN A 206 -3.59 16.83 1.84
CA GLN A 206 -2.77 18.05 1.87
C GLN A 206 -3.00 18.84 3.17
N SER A 207 -4.27 19.07 3.52
CA SER A 207 -4.65 19.72 4.79
C SER A 207 -4.07 19.02 6.03
N HIS A 208 -3.94 17.68 6.01
CA HIS A 208 -3.33 16.92 7.10
C HIS A 208 -1.80 17.05 7.10
N VAL A 209 -1.15 16.97 5.94
CA VAL A 209 0.30 17.10 5.78
C VAL A 209 0.78 18.50 6.17
N GLU A 210 0.03 19.56 5.84
CA GLU A 210 0.36 20.94 6.21
C GLU A 210 0.36 21.19 7.73
N LYS A 211 -0.42 20.42 8.49
CA LYS A 211 -0.60 20.58 9.94
C LYS A 211 0.24 19.61 10.77
N THR A 212 0.93 18.68 10.13
CA THR A 212 1.65 17.59 10.80
C THR A 212 3.07 17.46 10.27
N THR A 213 3.84 16.51 10.81
CA THR A 213 5.16 16.14 10.26
C THR A 213 5.06 15.00 9.23
N SER A 214 3.84 14.64 8.84
CA SER A 214 3.62 13.66 7.77
C SER A 214 4.04 14.25 6.42
N GLN A 215 4.36 13.42 5.45
CA GLN A 215 4.77 13.86 4.11
C GLN A 215 3.85 13.30 3.02
N TYR A 216 3.90 13.90 1.82
CA TYR A 216 3.12 13.46 0.65
C TYR A 216 4.04 13.01 -0.48
N PHE A 217 3.79 11.83 -1.05
CA PHE A 217 4.40 11.39 -2.30
C PHE A 217 3.41 11.54 -3.48
N PRO A 218 3.73 12.34 -4.52
CA PRO A 218 2.78 12.75 -5.55
C PRO A 218 2.60 11.71 -6.68
N ALA A 219 2.24 10.47 -6.32
CA ALA A 219 2.05 9.40 -7.31
C ALA A 219 0.89 9.68 -8.29
N TYR A 220 -0.19 10.30 -7.80
CA TYR A 220 -1.35 10.66 -8.61
C TYR A 220 -0.99 11.71 -9.66
N GLU A 221 -0.31 12.77 -9.25
CA GLU A 221 0.13 13.86 -10.12
C GLU A 221 1.17 13.36 -11.12
N ILE A 222 2.12 12.52 -10.72
CA ILE A 222 3.05 11.90 -11.68
C ILE A 222 2.27 11.14 -12.77
N ALA A 223 1.28 10.33 -12.38
CA ALA A 223 0.50 9.57 -13.34
C ALA A 223 -0.37 10.45 -14.25
N MET A 224 -1.01 11.49 -13.69
CA MET A 224 -1.92 12.35 -14.44
C MET A 224 -1.18 13.40 -15.27
N ASP A 225 -0.05 13.91 -14.79
CA ASP A 225 0.62 15.07 -15.35
C ASP A 225 1.96 14.76 -16.02
N GLU A 226 2.77 13.82 -15.51
CA GLU A 226 3.99 13.40 -16.23
C GLU A 226 3.70 12.29 -17.25
N LEU A 227 2.84 11.33 -16.87
CA LEU A 227 2.53 10.13 -17.65
C LEU A 227 1.20 10.26 -18.42
N ARG A 228 0.99 11.41 -19.07
CA ARG A 228 -0.25 11.77 -19.79
C ARG A 228 -0.64 10.83 -20.95
N ASP A 229 0.27 9.98 -21.41
CA ASP A 229 0.07 9.12 -22.58
C ASP A 229 -0.44 7.73 -22.18
N TYR A 230 -1.44 7.22 -22.91
CA TYR A 230 -2.01 5.89 -22.73
C TYR A 230 -1.00 4.74 -22.87
N ARG A 231 0.17 4.98 -23.47
CA ARG A 231 1.28 4.02 -23.50
C ARG A 231 1.74 3.55 -22.11
N PHE A 232 1.39 4.27 -21.05
CA PHE A 232 1.72 3.91 -19.66
C PHE A 232 0.59 3.14 -18.95
N TYR A 233 -0.51 2.85 -19.64
CA TYR A 233 -1.67 2.16 -19.08
C TYR A 233 -1.79 0.74 -19.62
N LYS A 234 -2.44 -0.13 -18.84
CA LYS A 234 -2.87 -1.46 -19.27
C LYS A 234 -4.04 -1.31 -20.25
N ARG A 235 -4.47 -2.43 -20.85
CA ARG A 235 -5.58 -2.49 -21.81
C ARG A 235 -6.91 -1.96 -21.25
N ASP A 236 -7.07 -1.95 -19.93
CA ASP A 236 -8.26 -1.39 -19.27
C ASP A 236 -8.27 0.15 -19.22
N MET A 237 -7.18 0.81 -19.64
CA MET A 237 -7.01 2.26 -19.68
C MET A 237 -7.12 2.95 -18.30
N VAL A 238 -7.06 2.17 -17.23
CA VAL A 238 -7.28 2.59 -15.84
C VAL A 238 -6.05 2.32 -14.98
N HIS A 239 -5.50 1.11 -15.07
CA HIS A 239 -4.32 0.73 -14.32
C HIS A 239 -3.06 1.03 -15.12
N LEU A 240 -1.99 1.41 -14.42
CA LEU A 240 -0.68 1.57 -15.05
C LEU A 240 -0.13 0.20 -15.48
N ASN A 241 0.56 0.19 -16.61
CA ASN A 241 1.38 -0.95 -17.02
C ASN A 241 2.76 -0.90 -16.36
N ASP A 242 3.60 -1.88 -16.65
CA ASP A 242 4.90 -2.03 -15.99
C ASP A 242 5.82 -0.82 -16.24
N VAL A 243 5.77 -0.22 -17.44
CA VAL A 243 6.54 0.99 -17.76
C VAL A 243 6.09 2.18 -16.90
N GLY A 244 4.78 2.37 -16.73
CA GLY A 244 4.24 3.41 -15.85
C GLY A 244 4.58 3.19 -14.38
N ILE A 245 4.49 1.95 -13.91
CA ILE A 245 4.86 1.56 -12.53
C ILE A 245 6.36 1.79 -12.31
N ASP A 246 7.21 1.39 -13.25
CA ASP A 246 8.67 1.57 -13.19
C ASP A 246 9.05 3.04 -13.16
N PHE A 247 8.34 3.89 -13.89
CA PHE A 247 8.55 5.33 -13.86
C PHE A 247 8.25 5.89 -12.47
N ILE A 248 7.06 5.61 -11.91
CA ILE A 248 6.71 6.10 -10.57
C ILE A 248 7.65 5.51 -9.51
N TRP A 249 8.05 4.25 -9.64
CA TRP A 249 9.08 3.65 -8.79
C TRP A 249 10.40 4.42 -8.87
N SER A 250 10.83 4.85 -10.06
CA SER A 250 12.04 5.67 -10.20
C SER A 250 11.90 7.01 -9.46
N ARG A 251 10.74 7.68 -9.56
CA ARG A 251 10.45 8.92 -8.81
C ARG A 251 10.38 8.68 -7.30
N PHE A 252 9.85 7.53 -6.88
CA PHE A 252 9.84 7.11 -5.47
C PHE A 252 11.26 6.90 -4.94
N ARG A 253 12.15 6.26 -5.71
CA ARG A 253 13.56 6.10 -5.31
C ARG A 253 14.28 7.44 -5.14
N GLU A 254 14.04 8.37 -6.05
CA GLU A 254 14.64 9.72 -6.02
C GLU A 254 14.22 10.52 -4.79
N SER A 255 12.95 10.39 -4.38
CA SER A 255 12.41 11.11 -3.22
C SER A 255 12.65 10.40 -1.89
N GLY A 256 12.61 9.07 -1.87
CA GLY A 256 12.37 8.30 -0.66
C GLY A 256 13.40 7.23 -0.32
N ILE A 257 14.37 6.92 -1.20
CA ILE A 257 15.38 5.88 -0.92
C ILE A 257 16.76 6.50 -0.76
N ASN A 258 17.47 6.09 0.29
CA ASN A 258 18.81 6.56 0.59
C ASN A 258 19.80 6.09 -0.49
N THR A 259 20.65 7.01 -0.99
CA THR A 259 21.65 6.73 -2.02
C THR A 259 22.71 5.72 -1.57
N ASN A 260 22.90 5.52 -0.25
CA ASN A 260 23.81 4.51 0.29
C ASN A 260 23.39 3.06 -0.06
N THR A 261 22.14 2.85 -0.48
CA THR A 261 21.60 1.52 -0.80
C THR A 261 21.94 1.03 -2.21
N VAL A 262 22.39 1.92 -3.11
CA VAL A 262 22.54 1.63 -4.55
C VAL A 262 23.41 0.39 -4.83
N THR A 263 24.52 0.24 -4.10
CA THR A 263 25.43 -0.91 -4.27
C THR A 263 24.76 -2.23 -3.90
N GLN A 264 23.98 -2.24 -2.81
CA GLN A 264 23.28 -3.43 -2.35
C GLN A 264 22.09 -3.76 -3.26
N GLN A 265 21.33 -2.75 -3.72
CA GLN A 265 20.26 -2.94 -4.71
C GLN A 265 20.77 -3.60 -5.99
N LYS A 266 21.92 -3.17 -6.52
CA LYS A 266 22.54 -3.79 -7.71
C LYS A 266 22.93 -5.26 -7.47
N ALA A 267 23.40 -5.59 -6.27
CA ALA A 267 23.73 -6.97 -5.91
C ALA A 267 22.47 -7.86 -5.85
N VAL A 268 21.38 -7.34 -5.25
CA VAL A 268 20.07 -8.02 -5.21
C VAL A 268 19.51 -8.20 -6.61
N GLU A 269 19.52 -7.16 -7.45
CA GLU A 269 19.05 -7.25 -8.82
C GLU A 269 19.82 -8.30 -9.63
N LYS A 270 21.15 -8.35 -9.49
CA LYS A 270 21.97 -9.39 -10.13
C LYS A 270 21.58 -10.79 -9.65
N TYR A 271 21.28 -10.95 -8.36
CA TYR A 271 20.82 -12.22 -7.78
C TYR A 271 19.43 -12.62 -8.30
N ARG A 272 18.47 -11.70 -8.34
CA ARG A 272 17.12 -11.94 -8.88
C ARG A 272 17.16 -12.33 -10.35
N LYS A 273 17.94 -11.63 -11.17
CA LYS A 273 18.15 -11.97 -12.59
C LYS A 273 18.78 -13.34 -12.79
N LEU A 274 19.65 -13.76 -11.86
CA LEU A 274 20.20 -15.12 -11.90
C LEU A 274 19.07 -16.14 -11.66
N ILE A 275 18.24 -15.98 -10.63
CA ILE A 275 17.10 -16.88 -10.35
C ILE A 275 16.14 -16.98 -11.54
N GLU A 276 15.86 -15.87 -12.21
CA GLU A 276 14.93 -15.81 -13.34
C GLU A 276 15.49 -16.40 -14.64
N HIS A 277 16.80 -16.64 -14.70
CA HIS A 277 17.45 -17.21 -15.87
C HIS A 277 16.95 -18.64 -16.12
N LYS A 278 16.76 -19.02 -17.38
CA LYS A 278 16.43 -20.39 -17.79
C LYS A 278 17.71 -21.11 -18.20
N PRO A 279 18.39 -21.85 -17.29
CA PRO A 279 19.66 -22.49 -17.59
C PRO A 279 19.48 -23.74 -18.46
N THR A 280 20.51 -24.11 -19.20
CA THR A 280 20.59 -25.42 -19.86
C THR A 280 21.03 -26.53 -18.91
N ASN A 281 21.80 -26.21 -17.86
CA ASN A 281 22.19 -27.12 -16.78
C ASN A 281 21.60 -26.64 -15.45
N HIS A 282 20.55 -27.32 -14.98
CA HIS A 282 19.83 -26.94 -13.77
C HIS A 282 20.66 -27.10 -12.48
N GLN A 283 21.44 -28.18 -12.35
CA GLN A 283 22.22 -28.41 -11.12
C GLN A 283 23.33 -27.37 -10.93
N ALA A 284 24.07 -27.06 -11.99
CA ALA A 284 25.10 -26.02 -11.95
C ALA A 284 24.50 -24.65 -11.64
N HIS A 285 23.31 -24.39 -12.17
CA HIS A 285 22.58 -23.14 -11.92
C HIS A 285 22.11 -23.01 -10.47
N GLU A 286 21.50 -24.05 -9.90
CA GLU A 286 21.08 -24.06 -8.49
C GLU A 286 22.27 -23.83 -7.54
N PHE A 287 23.40 -24.50 -7.81
CA PHE A 287 24.63 -24.27 -7.04
C PHE A 287 25.11 -22.82 -7.13
N GLN A 288 25.07 -22.22 -8.32
CA GLN A 288 25.44 -20.82 -8.52
C GLN A 288 24.49 -19.86 -7.79
N VAL A 289 23.18 -20.10 -7.84
CA VAL A 289 22.16 -19.32 -7.13
C VAL A 289 22.40 -19.37 -5.63
N GLN A 290 22.63 -20.57 -5.07
CA GLN A 290 22.87 -20.74 -3.63
C GLN A 290 24.17 -20.05 -3.19
N LYS A 291 25.26 -20.25 -3.91
CA LYS A 291 26.54 -19.57 -3.64
C LYS A 291 26.39 -18.05 -3.67
N MET A 292 25.70 -17.52 -4.67
CA MET A 292 25.48 -16.08 -4.79
C MET A 292 24.60 -15.54 -3.65
N LYS A 293 23.59 -16.30 -3.21
CA LYS A 293 22.74 -15.96 -2.05
C LYS A 293 23.59 -15.84 -0.79
N GLU A 294 24.45 -16.81 -0.52
CA GLU A 294 25.34 -16.83 0.66
C GLU A 294 26.33 -15.66 0.63
N GLU A 295 26.97 -15.40 -0.51
CA GLU A 295 27.89 -14.26 -0.67
C GLU A 295 27.17 -12.92 -0.47
N LEU A 296 25.96 -12.78 -1.01
CA LEU A 296 25.13 -11.59 -0.86
C LEU A 296 24.77 -11.37 0.61
N LEU A 297 24.21 -12.38 1.29
CA LEU A 297 23.80 -12.25 2.69
C LEU A 297 24.99 -12.08 3.64
N ARG A 298 26.15 -12.66 3.33
CA ARG A 298 27.38 -12.40 4.09
C ARG A 298 27.82 -10.94 3.97
N LYS A 299 27.72 -10.35 2.77
CA LYS A 299 28.10 -8.94 2.53
C LYS A 299 27.03 -7.95 3.00
N PHE A 300 25.76 -8.33 2.92
CA PHE A 300 24.59 -7.49 3.16
C PHE A 300 23.55 -8.24 4.03
N PRO A 301 23.82 -8.43 5.32
CA PRO A 301 23.04 -9.33 6.19
C PRO A 301 21.61 -8.86 6.46
N LYS A 302 21.30 -7.58 6.18
CA LYS A 302 19.97 -6.99 6.35
C LYS A 302 19.11 -7.06 5.08
N THR A 303 19.57 -7.77 4.06
CA THR A 303 18.78 -7.98 2.84
C THR A 303 17.69 -9.02 3.08
N HIS A 304 16.47 -8.72 2.69
CA HIS A 304 15.37 -9.69 2.64
C HIS A 304 15.27 -10.29 1.24
N LEU A 305 15.62 -11.57 1.07
CA LEU A 305 15.61 -12.28 -0.22
C LEU A 305 14.42 -13.22 -0.37
#